data_AF-A0A839JUD8-F1
#
_entry.id   AF-A0A839JUD8-F1
#
_cell.length_a   1.000
_cell.length_b   1.000
_cell.length_c   1.000
_cell.angle_alpha   90.00
_cell.angle_beta   90.00
_cell.angle_gamma   90.00
#
_symmetry.space_group_name_H-M   'P 1'
#
loop_
_entity.id
_entity.type
_entity.pdbx_description
1 polymer ?
#
loop_
_entity_poly.entity_id
_entity_poly.type
_entity_poly.pdbx_seq_one_letter_code
_entity_poly.pdbx_strand_id
1 'polypeptide(L)'
;MQELETLLNSLIQRGWKPFNYIGTAERIEVDDNFEIAIVFITGEFTYHTLRDLVVLESGLWQFVCDNKLYKQHNEKFRENVSKVSLNTGWFSHNYQYRLLESALIPEEELGEFLIDNIVVQGKN
;
A
#
# COMPACT_ATOMS: atom_id res chain seq x y z
N MET A 1 -8.05 -7.38 -10.29
CA MET A 1 -6.59 -7.56 -10.35
C MET A 1 -5.88 -6.50 -11.18
N GLN A 2 -6.28 -6.24 -12.44
CA GLN A 2 -5.62 -5.23 -13.28
C GLN A 2 -5.58 -3.80 -12.69
N GLU A 3 -6.61 -3.39 -11.97
CA GLU A 3 -6.63 -2.08 -11.28
C GLU A 3 -5.57 -2.00 -10.18
N LEU A 4 -5.41 -3.06 -9.39
CA LEU A 4 -4.37 -3.15 -8.37
C LEU A 4 -2.98 -3.14 -9.01
N GLU A 5 -2.78 -3.91 -10.08
CA GLU A 5 -1.52 -3.91 -10.84
C GLU A 5 -1.18 -2.50 -11.33
N THR A 6 -2.16 -1.80 -11.90
CA THR A 6 -2.01 -0.41 -12.39
C THR A 6 -1.63 0.53 -11.23
N LEU A 7 -2.31 0.39 -10.09
CA LEU A 7 -2.00 1.14 -8.88
C LEU A 7 -0.55 0.91 -8.44
N LEU A 8 -0.12 -0.34 -8.27
CA LEU A 8 1.22 -0.68 -7.79
C LEU A 8 2.31 -0.18 -8.75
N ASN A 9 2.13 -0.37 -10.05
CA ASN A 9 3.06 0.16 -11.07
C ASN A 9 3.17 1.68 -11.03
N SER A 10 2.08 2.39 -10.79
CA SER A 10 2.12 3.85 -10.66
C SER A 10 2.92 4.31 -9.42
N LEU A 11 2.91 3.52 -8.34
CA LEU A 11 3.72 3.78 -7.15
C LEU A 11 5.21 3.55 -7.46
N ILE A 12 5.56 2.49 -8.19
CA ILE A 12 6.93 2.26 -8.68
C ILE A 12 7.43 3.45 -9.51
N GLN A 13 6.61 3.92 -10.46
CA GLN A 13 6.94 5.08 -11.30
C GLN A 13 7.13 6.37 -10.48
N ARG A 14 6.46 6.49 -9.33
CA ARG A 14 6.61 7.59 -8.38
C ARG A 14 7.81 7.42 -7.44
N GLY A 15 8.55 6.32 -7.54
CA GLY A 15 9.76 6.06 -6.78
C GLY A 15 9.59 5.14 -5.58
N TRP A 16 8.46 4.44 -5.45
CA TRP A 16 8.35 3.36 -4.46
C TRP A 16 9.36 2.26 -4.80
N LYS A 17 10.12 1.83 -3.79
CA LYS A 17 11.10 0.74 -3.88
C LYS A 17 10.66 -0.40 -2.97
N PRO A 18 9.99 -1.43 -3.50
CA PRO A 18 9.52 -2.55 -2.70
C PRO A 18 10.66 -3.22 -1.96
N PHE A 19 10.41 -3.56 -0.69
CA PHE A 19 11.32 -4.34 0.15
C PHE A 19 12.70 -3.69 0.38
N ASN A 20 12.84 -2.38 0.10
CA ASN A 20 14.14 -1.68 0.07
C ASN A 20 15.21 -2.46 -0.71
N TYR A 21 14.80 -3.20 -1.74
CA TYR A 21 15.70 -4.02 -2.52
C TYR A 21 16.73 -3.14 -3.24
N ILE A 22 17.97 -3.64 -3.38
CA ILE A 22 19.08 -2.89 -3.99
C ILE A 22 18.83 -2.67 -5.48
N GLY A 23 18.12 -3.59 -6.14
CA GLY A 23 17.65 -3.47 -7.52
C GLY A 23 16.48 -2.50 -7.67
N THR A 24 16.37 -1.89 -8.85
CA THR A 24 15.22 -1.04 -9.21
C THR A 24 14.12 -1.92 -9.76
N ALA A 25 12.97 -1.95 -9.07
CA ALA A 25 11.77 -2.57 -9.59
C ALA A 25 11.34 -1.84 -10.88
N GLU A 26 11.14 -2.59 -11.95
CA GLU A 26 10.69 -2.10 -13.25
C GLU A 26 9.16 -2.05 -13.28
N ARG A 27 8.53 -3.16 -12.90
CA ARG A 27 7.09 -3.33 -12.90
C ARG A 27 6.64 -4.40 -11.92
N ILE A 28 5.36 -4.36 -11.61
CA ILE A 28 4.65 -5.38 -10.83
C ILE A 28 3.62 -6.04 -11.75
N GLU A 29 3.53 -7.36 -11.69
CA GLU A 29 2.50 -8.15 -12.35
C GLU A 29 1.67 -8.83 -11.26
N VAL A 30 0.34 -8.81 -11.38
CA VAL A 30 -0.55 -9.42 -10.39
C VAL A 30 -1.51 -10.40 -11.06
N ASP A 31 -1.47 -11.65 -10.63
CA ASP A 31 -2.32 -12.69 -11.19
C ASP A 31 -3.70 -12.78 -10.51
N ASP A 32 -4.56 -13.67 -11.02
CA ASP A 32 -5.92 -13.89 -10.51
C ASP A 32 -5.95 -14.59 -9.14
N ASN A 33 -4.84 -15.16 -8.68
CA ASN A 33 -4.69 -15.81 -7.38
C ASN A 33 -4.02 -14.91 -6.32
N PHE A 34 -3.90 -13.61 -6.61
CA PHE A 34 -3.24 -12.63 -5.75
C PHE A 34 -1.73 -12.85 -5.59
N GLU A 35 -1.11 -13.63 -6.48
CA GLU A 35 0.34 -13.75 -6.58
C GLU A 35 0.90 -12.50 -7.26
N ILE A 36 1.96 -11.94 -6.66
CA ILE A 36 2.58 -10.70 -7.07
C ILE A 36 4.00 -11.00 -7.51
N ALA A 37 4.28 -10.79 -8.79
CA ALA A 37 5.62 -10.83 -9.31
C ALA A 37 6.19 -9.41 -9.38
N ILE A 38 7.31 -9.18 -8.70
CA ILE A 38 8.07 -7.94 -8.82
C ILE A 38 9.21 -8.19 -9.80
N VAL A 39 9.16 -7.54 -10.96
CA VAL A 39 10.18 -7.66 -12.00
C VAL A 39 11.17 -6.52 -11.85
N PHE A 40 12.45 -6.84 -11.74
CA PHE A 40 13.54 -5.87 -11.63
C PHE A 40 14.16 -5.59 -13.00
N ILE A 41 14.75 -4.39 -13.17
CA ILE A 41 15.42 -3.99 -14.41
C ILE A 41 16.56 -4.97 -14.81
N THR A 42 17.11 -5.72 -13.84
CA THR A 42 18.12 -6.77 -14.07
C THR A 42 17.56 -8.00 -14.79
N GLY A 43 16.24 -8.12 -14.93
CA GLY A 43 15.54 -9.31 -15.43
C GLY A 43 15.25 -10.35 -14.33
N GLU A 44 15.69 -10.12 -13.10
CA GLU A 44 15.32 -10.93 -11.94
C GLU A 44 13.87 -10.64 -11.53
N PHE A 45 13.23 -11.62 -10.88
CA PHE A 45 11.90 -11.44 -10.31
C PHE A 45 11.77 -12.15 -8.96
N THR A 46 10.90 -11.63 -8.11
CA THR A 46 10.51 -12.25 -6.83
C THR A 46 9.00 -12.39 -6.75
N TYR A 47 8.55 -13.45 -6.08
CA TYR A 47 7.13 -13.71 -5.84
C TYR A 47 6.74 -13.37 -4.41
N HIS A 48 5.57 -12.78 -4.29
CA HIS A 48 5.00 -12.28 -3.05
C HIS A 48 3.48 -12.48 -3.05
N THR A 49 2.91 -12.46 -1.86
CA THR A 49 1.47 -12.35 -1.63
C THR A 49 1.07 -10.88 -1.46
N LEU A 50 -0.23 -10.57 -1.43
CA LEU A 50 -0.69 -9.23 -1.03
C LEU A 50 -0.28 -8.93 0.41
N ARG A 51 -0.30 -9.95 1.28
CA ARG A 51 0.16 -9.82 2.65
C ARG A 51 1.57 -9.28 2.75
N ASP A 52 2.48 -9.79 1.92
CA ASP A 52 3.88 -9.37 1.91
C ASP A 52 4.02 -7.91 1.48
N LEU A 53 3.09 -7.35 0.71
CA LEU A 53 3.12 -5.92 0.39
C LEU A 53 2.71 -5.03 1.55
N VAL A 54 2.02 -5.53 2.56
CA VAL A 54 1.51 -4.74 3.68
C VAL A 54 2.23 -4.99 4.99
N VAL A 55 3.43 -5.59 4.94
CA VAL A 55 4.35 -5.64 6.08
C VAL A 55 5.25 -4.40 6.11
N LEU A 56 5.96 -4.19 7.22
CA LEU A 56 6.83 -3.03 7.40
C LEU A 56 7.96 -3.02 6.35
N GLU A 57 8.50 -4.20 6.05
CA GLU A 57 9.64 -4.42 5.19
C GLU A 57 9.37 -4.02 3.75
N SER A 58 8.13 -4.15 3.27
CA SER A 58 7.75 -3.77 1.89
C SER A 58 7.92 -2.28 1.62
N GLY A 59 7.84 -1.45 2.67
CA GLY A 59 7.88 0.00 2.59
C GLY A 59 6.64 0.64 1.95
N LEU A 60 5.61 -0.13 1.60
CA LEU A 60 4.44 0.37 0.86
C LEU A 60 3.72 1.50 1.63
N TRP A 61 3.32 1.23 2.88
CA TRP A 61 2.55 2.21 3.65
C TRP A 61 3.38 3.42 4.06
N GLN A 62 4.68 3.25 4.30
CA GLN A 62 5.61 4.34 4.53
C GLN A 62 5.65 5.25 3.31
N PHE A 63 5.88 4.69 2.12
CA PHE A 63 5.90 5.44 0.87
C PHE A 63 4.58 6.17 0.63
N VAL A 64 3.45 5.48 0.81
CA VAL A 64 2.11 6.05 0.63
C VAL A 64 1.86 7.21 1.61
N CYS A 65 2.19 7.04 2.89
CA CYS A 65 1.97 8.07 3.91
C CYS A 65 2.91 9.27 3.73
N ASP A 66 4.19 9.04 3.48
CA ASP A 66 5.20 10.08 3.27
C ASP A 66 4.85 10.97 2.06
N ASN A 67 4.28 10.36 1.02
CA ASN A 67 3.83 11.06 -0.19
C ASN A 67 2.37 11.53 -0.13
N LYS A 68 1.67 11.35 0.99
CA LYS A 68 0.25 11.70 1.18
C LYS A 68 -0.69 11.09 0.12
N LEU A 69 -0.37 9.89 -0.34
CA LEU A 69 -1.11 9.13 -1.36
C LEU A 69 -2.21 8.26 -0.75
N TYR A 70 -2.77 8.64 0.40
CA TYR A 70 -3.84 7.88 1.05
C TYR A 70 -5.16 8.65 0.99
N LYS A 71 -6.27 7.92 0.96
CA LYS A 71 -7.59 8.50 1.12
C LYS A 71 -7.72 9.01 2.55
N GLN A 72 -8.03 10.29 2.68
CA GLN A 72 -8.41 10.84 3.98
C GLN A 72 -9.78 10.27 4.35
N HIS A 73 -9.82 9.40 5.36
CA HIS A 73 -11.08 8.86 5.85
C HIS A 73 -11.98 9.98 6.39
N ASN A 74 -13.25 9.91 6.02
CA ASN A 74 -14.32 10.70 6.61
C ASN A 74 -14.51 10.30 8.10
N GLU A 75 -14.94 11.25 8.92
CA GLU A 75 -14.80 11.33 10.38
C GLU A 75 -15.22 10.11 11.24
N LYS A 76 -16.01 9.15 10.71
CA LYS A 76 -16.60 8.06 11.50
C LYS A 76 -15.61 7.04 12.08
N PHE A 77 -14.53 6.72 11.37
CA PHE A 77 -13.50 5.82 11.93
C PHE A 77 -12.61 6.55 12.94
N ARG A 78 -12.27 7.82 12.64
CA ARG A 78 -11.61 8.72 13.60
C ARG A 78 -12.38 8.81 14.91
N GLU A 79 -13.71 8.81 14.84
CA GLU A 79 -14.58 8.84 16.02
C GLU A 79 -14.33 7.65 16.96
N ASN A 80 -14.17 6.44 16.43
CA ASN A 80 -13.96 5.25 17.26
C ASN A 80 -12.55 5.19 17.88
N VAL A 81 -11.52 5.66 17.15
CA VAL A 81 -10.15 5.75 17.70
C VAL A 81 -9.98 6.98 18.61
N SER A 82 -10.73 8.07 18.38
CA SER A 82 -10.70 9.28 19.24
C SER A 82 -11.19 9.03 20.65
N LYS A 83 -12.05 8.03 20.83
CA LYS A 83 -12.54 7.61 22.15
C LYS A 83 -11.45 7.01 23.03
N VAL A 84 -10.33 6.59 22.44
CA VAL A 84 -9.17 5.97 23.14
C VAL A 84 -7.86 6.73 22.94
N SER A 85 -7.80 7.73 22.07
CA SER A 85 -6.59 8.54 21.82
C SER A 85 -6.93 10.01 21.55
N LEU A 86 -6.24 10.91 22.26
CA LEU A 86 -6.49 12.36 22.25
C LEU A 86 -6.07 13.08 20.95
N ASN A 87 -5.49 12.39 19.96
CA ASN A 87 -4.92 13.08 18.80
C ASN A 87 -5.17 12.37 17.46
N THR A 88 -6.43 12.41 16.99
CA THR A 88 -6.87 11.68 15.78
C THR A 88 -6.48 12.32 14.44
N GLY A 89 -5.90 13.52 14.47
CA GLY A 89 -5.32 14.19 13.31
C GLY A 89 -4.17 13.39 12.68
N TRP A 90 -3.40 12.67 13.50
CA TRP A 90 -2.16 12.01 13.10
C TRP A 90 -2.35 10.63 12.47
N PHE A 91 -3.47 9.93 12.73
CA PHE A 91 -3.63 8.53 12.29
C PHE A 91 -3.61 8.34 10.78
N SER A 92 -4.20 9.25 10.01
CA SER A 92 -4.19 9.14 8.55
C SER A 92 -2.80 9.30 7.95
N HIS A 93 -1.89 9.99 8.65
CA HIS A 93 -0.51 10.20 8.25
C HIS A 93 0.44 9.12 8.81
N ASN A 94 -0.07 8.22 9.67
CA ASN A 94 0.75 7.24 10.34
C ASN A 94 0.66 5.89 9.61
N TYR A 95 1.73 5.52 8.92
CA TYR A 95 1.83 4.24 8.22
C TYR A 95 1.62 3.04 9.16
N GLN A 96 1.94 3.15 10.46
CA GLN A 96 1.71 2.09 11.45
C GLN A 96 0.24 1.75 11.61
N TYR A 97 -0.63 2.75 11.51
CA TYR A 97 -2.07 2.55 11.56
C TYR A 97 -2.53 1.76 10.32
N ARG A 98 -2.04 2.15 9.13
CA ARG A 98 -2.38 1.45 7.88
C ARG A 98 -1.85 0.03 7.84
N LEU A 99 -0.63 -0.22 8.33
CA LEU A 99 -0.06 -1.56 8.50
C LEU A 99 -0.99 -2.44 9.34
N LEU A 100 -1.43 -1.95 10.50
CA LEU A 100 -2.33 -2.69 11.39
C LEU A 100 -3.69 -2.95 10.72
N GLU A 101 -4.28 -1.94 10.10
CA GLU A 101 -5.58 -2.05 9.42
C GLU A 101 -5.50 -3.12 8.32
N SER A 102 -4.51 -3.04 7.42
CA SER A 102 -4.32 -4.04 6.37
C SER A 102 -3.99 -5.44 6.90
N ALA A 103 -3.28 -5.55 8.03
CA ALA A 103 -2.95 -6.84 8.62
C ALA A 103 -4.19 -7.62 9.10
N LEU A 104 -5.31 -6.93 9.36
CA LEU A 104 -6.56 -7.53 9.81
C LEU A 104 -7.53 -7.88 8.67
N ILE A 105 -7.28 -7.38 7.45
CA ILE A 105 -8.11 -7.68 6.26
C ILE A 105 -7.75 -9.08 5.73
N PRO A 106 -8.72 -9.94 5.40
CA PRO A 106 -8.49 -11.21 4.68
C PRO A 106 -7.72 -11.00 3.37
N GLU A 107 -7.02 -12.01 2.88
CA GLU A 107 -6.19 -11.87 1.66
C GLU A 107 -7.03 -11.50 0.44
N GLU A 108 -8.23 -12.08 0.35
CA GLU A 108 -9.15 -11.92 -0.77
C GLU A 108 -9.73 -10.51 -0.86
N GLU A 109 -9.83 -9.81 0.28
CA GLU A 109 -10.34 -8.44 0.40
C GLU A 109 -9.21 -7.39 0.38
N LEU A 110 -7.95 -7.83 0.56
CA LEU A 110 -6.82 -6.92 0.73
C LEU A 110 -6.52 -6.11 -0.53
N GLY A 111 -6.70 -6.72 -1.71
CA GLY A 111 -6.51 -6.01 -2.99
C GLY A 111 -7.47 -4.84 -3.15
N GLU A 112 -8.76 -5.05 -2.87
CA GLU A 112 -9.79 -4.00 -2.91
C GLU A 112 -9.52 -2.93 -1.84
N PHE A 113 -9.15 -3.35 -0.63
CA PHE A 113 -8.77 -2.42 0.44
C PHE A 113 -7.63 -1.48 0.03
N LEU A 114 -6.59 -1.99 -0.64
CA LEU A 114 -5.48 -1.18 -1.12
C LEU A 114 -5.93 -0.16 -2.18
N ILE A 115 -6.75 -0.59 -3.15
CA ILE A 115 -7.32 0.27 -4.19
C ILE A 115 -8.15 1.41 -3.56
N ASP A 116 -9.00 1.08 -2.59
CA ASP A 116 -9.91 2.04 -1.98
C ASP A 116 -9.20 3.07 -1.09
N ASN A 117 -8.02 2.72 -0.56
CA ASN A 117 -7.31 3.53 0.43
C ASN A 117 -6.08 4.27 -0.11
N ILE A 118 -5.56 3.91 -1.29
CA ILE A 118 -4.41 4.57 -1.92
C ILE A 118 -4.87 5.42 -3.11
N VAL A 119 -4.45 6.67 -3.15
CA VAL A 119 -4.83 7.67 -4.15
C VAL A 119 -3.59 8.14 -4.91
N VAL A 120 -3.50 7.72 -6.17
CA VAL A 120 -2.39 8.08 -7.08
C VAL A 120 -2.64 9.42 -7.77
N GLN A 121 -3.89 9.90 -7.80
CA GLN A 121 -4.21 11.23 -8.33
C GLN A 121 -3.88 12.30 -7.28
N GLY A 122 -2.77 13.01 -7.50
CA GLY A 122 -2.58 14.30 -6.86
C GLY A 122 -3.76 15.20 -7.24
N LYS A 123 -4.48 15.71 -6.23
CA LYS A 123 -5.54 16.70 -6.42
C LYS A 123 -5.06 17.82 -7.36
N ASN A 124 -5.88 18.13 -8.36
CA ASN A 124 -5.97 19.49 -8.92
C ASN A 124 -6.27 20.50 -7.81
#